data_AF-A0A2M7B8U4-F1
#
_entry.id   AF-A0A2M7B8U4-F1
#
_cell.length_a   1.000
_cell.length_b   1.000
_cell.length_c   1.000
_cell.angle_alpha   90.00
_cell.angle_beta   90.00
_cell.angle_gamma   90.00
#
_symmetry.space_group_name_H-M   'P 1'
#
loop_
_entity.id
_entity.type
_entity.pdbx_description
1 polymer ?
#
loop_
_entity_poly.entity_id
_entity_poly.type
_entity_poly.pdbx_seq_one_letter_code
_entity_poly.pdbx_strand_id
1 'polypeptide(L)'
;MKGFSVVETIIVIAVIIILATIIASAFSGFRDSQALNSTVEEVVVSINKARSESLASKNFLQHGIHFETNQVVVFQGITYSPSDVNNVATKLSPFIEISSTSLNGGGADMVFQKFTGK
;
A
#
# COMPACT_ATOMS: atom_id res chain seq x y z
N MET A 1 17.61 48.85 27.34
CA MET A 1 16.93 47.66 26.76
C MET A 1 17.13 46.53 27.76
N LYS A 2 16.07 46.09 28.45
CA LYS A 2 16.17 44.94 29.36
C LYS A 2 16.18 43.69 28.48
N GLY A 3 17.38 43.16 28.23
CA GLY A 3 17.57 41.93 27.49
C GLY A 3 16.90 40.78 28.21
N PHE A 4 16.35 39.85 27.44
CA PHE A 4 15.72 38.61 27.89
C PHE A 4 16.62 37.91 28.92
N SER A 5 16.04 37.48 30.05
CA SER A 5 16.81 36.74 31.06
C SER A 5 17.22 35.38 30.52
N VAL A 6 18.44 34.91 30.83
CA VAL A 6 18.93 33.57 30.46
C VAL A 6 17.95 32.48 30.88
N VAL A 7 17.31 32.64 32.05
CA VAL A 7 16.29 31.71 32.56
C VAL A 7 15.04 31.70 31.67
N GLU A 8 14.64 32.87 31.18
CA GLU A 8 13.47 33.03 30.32
C GLU A 8 13.70 32.35 28.96
N THR A 9 14.93 32.44 28.42
CA THR A 9 15.32 31.70 27.20
C THR A 9 15.27 30.18 27.41
N ILE A 10 15.72 29.68 28.56
CA ILE A 10 15.66 28.24 28.88
C ILE A 10 14.21 27.76 28.96
N ILE A 11 13.32 28.53 29.58
CA ILE A 11 11.89 28.20 29.65
C ILE A 11 11.26 28.17 28.25
N VAL A 12 11.58 29.14 27.40
CA VAL A 12 11.08 29.19 26.02
C VAL A 12 11.56 27.96 25.22
N ILE A 13 12.84 27.59 25.34
CA ILE A 13 13.38 26.39 24.69
C ILE A 13 12.67 25.13 25.19
N ALA A 14 12.44 25.01 26.49
CA ALA A 14 11.73 23.87 27.07
C ALA A 14 10.30 23.74 26.50
N VAL A 15 9.58 24.85 26.40
CA VAL A 15 8.23 24.87 25.79
C VAL A 15 8.29 24.46 24.32
N ILE A 16 9.26 24.96 23.55
CA ILE A 16 9.44 24.60 22.13
C ILE A 16 9.68 23.10 21.97
N ILE A 17 10.52 22.49 22.81
CA ILE A 17 10.81 21.05 22.75
C ILE A 17 9.55 20.21 23.03
N ILE A 18 8.76 20.61 24.03
CA ILE A 18 7.50 19.94 24.36
C ILE A 18 6.53 20.00 23.17
N LEU A 19 6.36 21.20 22.59
CA LEU A 19 5.50 21.38 21.40
C LEU A 19 6.00 20.58 20.19
N ALA A 20 7.30 20.59 19.93
CA ALA A 20 7.91 19.84 18.82
C ALA A 20 7.67 18.33 18.96
N THR A 21 7.74 17.80 20.18
CA THR A 21 7.50 16.37 20.45
C THR A 21 6.05 15.98 20.16
N ILE A 22 5.09 16.82 20.57
CA ILE A 22 3.66 16.59 20.30
C ILE A 22 3.39 16.61 18.79
N ILE A 23 3.94 17.59 18.07
CA ILE A 23 3.78 17.72 16.61
C ILE A 23 4.39 16.51 15.90
N ALA A 24 5.61 16.09 16.29
CA ALA A 24 6.28 14.94 15.70
C ALA A 24 5.46 13.65 15.87
N SER A 25 4.91 13.41 17.06
CA SER A 25 4.06 12.25 17.33
C SER A 25 2.73 12.29 16.57
N ALA A 26 2.12 13.46 16.39
CA ALA A 26 0.90 13.58 15.60
C ALA A 26 1.17 13.34 14.10
N PHE A 27 2.32 13.81 13.62
CA PHE A 27 2.70 13.70 12.21
C PHE A 27 3.10 12.27 11.80
N SER A 28 3.70 11.49 12.70
CA SER A 28 3.99 10.07 12.41
C SER A 28 2.72 9.26 12.19
N GLY A 29 1.74 9.37 13.09
CA GLY A 29 0.46 8.65 12.95
C GLY A 29 -0.33 9.07 11.69
N PHE A 30 -0.30 10.36 11.33
CA PHE A 30 -0.90 10.84 10.09
C PHE A 30 -0.18 10.29 8.85
N ARG A 31 1.16 10.30 8.85
CA ARG A 31 1.96 9.75 7.75
C ARG A 31 1.68 8.27 7.52
N ASP A 32 1.65 7.47 8.59
CA ASP A 32 1.42 6.03 8.51
C ASP A 32 0.03 5.73 7.96
N SER A 33 -0.98 6.44 8.44
CA SER A 33 -2.35 6.34 7.94
C SER A 33 -2.45 6.72 6.47
N GLN A 34 -1.75 7.79 6.06
CA GLN A 34 -1.80 8.27 4.70
C GLN A 34 -1.08 7.33 3.72
N ALA A 35 0.07 6.79 4.13
CA ALA A 35 0.79 5.79 3.38
C ALA A 35 -0.06 4.51 3.22
N LEU A 36 -0.74 4.07 4.29
CA LEU A 36 -1.62 2.91 4.27
C LEU A 36 -2.77 3.11 3.29
N ASN A 37 -3.45 4.25 3.36
CA ASN A 37 -4.55 4.58 2.46
C ASN A 37 -4.10 4.60 0.99
N SER A 38 -2.96 5.23 0.68
CA SER A 38 -2.42 5.24 -0.68
C SER A 38 -2.08 3.84 -1.18
N THR A 39 -1.52 2.99 -0.32
CA THR A 39 -1.21 1.61 -0.67
C THR A 39 -2.48 0.80 -0.93
N VAL A 40 -3.50 0.96 -0.08
CA VAL A 40 -4.81 0.31 -0.29
C VAL A 40 -5.43 0.73 -1.61
N GLU A 41 -5.36 2.03 -1.95
CA GLU A 41 -5.85 2.54 -3.23
C GLU A 41 -5.10 1.92 -4.42
N GLU A 42 -3.76 1.82 -4.35
CA GLU A 42 -2.94 1.22 -5.40
C GLU A 42 -3.25 -0.27 -5.61
N VAL A 43 -3.47 -1.01 -4.51
CA VAL A 43 -3.91 -2.41 -4.56
C VAL A 43 -5.30 -2.51 -5.20
N VAL A 44 -6.25 -1.67 -4.80
CA VAL A 44 -7.61 -1.64 -5.37
C VAL A 44 -7.59 -1.30 -6.86
N VAL A 45 -6.74 -0.36 -7.29
CA VAL A 45 -6.54 -0.04 -8.71
C VAL A 45 -5.98 -1.24 -9.46
N SER A 46 -5.00 -1.94 -8.91
CA SER A 46 -4.44 -3.16 -9.50
C SER A 46 -5.49 -4.26 -9.64
N ILE A 47 -6.35 -4.43 -8.62
CA ILE A 47 -7.52 -5.32 -8.63
C ILE A 47 -8.50 -4.97 -9.74
N ASN A 48 -8.91 -3.71 -9.82
CA ASN A 48 -9.83 -3.27 -10.86
C ASN A 48 -9.24 -3.41 -12.26
N LYS A 49 -7.92 -3.23 -12.41
CA LYS A 49 -7.21 -3.45 -13.66
C LYS A 49 -7.28 -4.93 -14.08
N ALA A 50 -6.93 -5.87 -13.21
CA ALA A 50 -7.01 -7.30 -13.52
C ALA A 50 -8.44 -7.74 -13.83
N ARG A 51 -9.44 -7.20 -13.11
CA ARG A 51 -10.86 -7.43 -13.37
C ARG A 51 -11.30 -6.89 -14.74
N SER A 52 -10.90 -5.67 -15.07
CA SER A 52 -11.20 -5.04 -16.37
C SER A 52 -10.56 -5.80 -17.52
N GLU A 53 -9.30 -6.25 -17.37
CA GLU A 53 -8.62 -7.07 -18.38
C GLU A 53 -9.26 -8.45 -18.56
N SER A 54 -9.78 -9.05 -17.47
CA SER A 54 -10.57 -10.30 -17.51
C SER A 54 -11.93 -10.12 -18.19
N LEU A 55 -12.61 -9.00 -17.96
CA LEU A 55 -13.89 -8.67 -18.58
C LEU A 55 -13.75 -8.34 -20.07
N ALA A 56 -12.68 -7.62 -20.43
CA ALA A 56 -12.31 -7.35 -21.81
C ALA A 56 -11.87 -8.63 -22.56
N SER A 57 -11.72 -9.76 -21.84
CA SER A 57 -11.22 -11.03 -22.36
C SER A 57 -9.94 -10.81 -23.18
N LYS A 58 -9.06 -9.92 -22.69
CA LYS A 58 -7.77 -9.65 -23.31
C LYS A 58 -7.03 -10.98 -23.45
N ASN A 59 -6.62 -11.33 -24.66
CA ASN A 59 -5.99 -12.62 -25.00
C ASN A 59 -6.83 -13.90 -24.80
N PHE A 60 -8.15 -13.82 -24.56
CA PHE A 60 -8.99 -14.98 -24.24
C PHE A 60 -8.49 -15.77 -23.02
N LEU A 61 -7.91 -15.13 -22.00
CA LEU A 61 -7.43 -15.79 -20.78
C LEU A 61 -8.09 -15.18 -19.54
N GLN A 62 -8.23 -15.98 -18.47
CA GLN A 62 -8.59 -15.45 -17.14
C GLN A 62 -7.42 -14.58 -16.64
N HIS A 63 -7.67 -13.59 -15.79
CA HIS A 63 -6.59 -12.89 -15.11
C HIS A 63 -6.78 -13.01 -13.61
N GLY A 64 -5.66 -13.08 -12.91
CA GLY A 64 -5.62 -13.13 -11.46
C GLY A 64 -4.59 -12.15 -10.92
N ILE A 65 -4.59 -12.06 -9.60
CA ILE A 65 -3.65 -11.26 -8.84
C ILE A 65 -2.99 -12.14 -7.80
N HIS A 66 -1.67 -12.12 -7.80
CA HIS A 66 -0.82 -12.70 -6.79
C HIS A 66 -0.40 -11.60 -5.80
N PHE A 67 -0.63 -11.84 -4.52
CA PHE A 67 -0.24 -10.93 -3.45
C PHE A 67 1.07 -11.40 -2.81
N GLU A 68 2.10 -10.56 -2.89
CA GLU A 68 3.36 -10.75 -2.17
C GLU A 68 3.48 -9.69 -1.05
N THR A 69 4.46 -9.84 -0.16
CA THR A 69 4.65 -8.93 0.97
C THR A 69 4.89 -7.48 0.54
N ASN A 70 5.58 -7.27 -0.57
CA ASN A 70 6.07 -5.96 -1.04
C ASN A 70 5.65 -5.64 -2.49
N GLN A 71 4.87 -6.52 -3.13
CA GLN A 71 4.37 -6.29 -4.48
C GLN A 71 3.05 -7.02 -4.73
N VAL A 72 2.30 -6.53 -5.70
CA VAL A 72 1.12 -7.19 -6.25
C VAL A 72 1.38 -7.49 -7.71
N VAL A 73 1.20 -8.74 -8.12
CA VAL A 73 1.49 -9.17 -9.49
C VAL A 73 0.18 -9.57 -10.19
N VAL A 74 -0.16 -8.88 -11.28
CA VAL A 74 -1.26 -9.28 -12.16
C VAL A 74 -0.73 -10.35 -13.11
N PHE A 75 -1.38 -11.50 -13.17
CA PHE A 75 -1.00 -12.63 -14.02
C PHE A 75 -2.16 -13.09 -14.93
N GLN A 76 -1.83 -13.80 -16.00
CA GLN A 76 -2.80 -14.39 -16.93
C GLN A 76 -2.92 -15.91 -16.67
N GLY A 77 -4.13 -16.45 -16.74
CA GLY A 77 -4.44 -17.86 -16.52
C GLY A 77 -5.10 -18.15 -15.16
N ILE A 78 -5.16 -19.44 -14.82
CA ILE A 78 -5.80 -19.97 -13.61
C ILE A 78 -4.79 -20.08 -12.46
N THR A 79 -3.49 -20.10 -12.77
CA THR A 79 -2.42 -20.32 -11.80
C THR A 79 -1.30 -19.34 -12.07
N TYR A 80 -0.80 -18.70 -11.02
CA TYR A 80 0.35 -17.82 -11.11
C TYR A 80 1.61 -18.60 -11.49
N SER A 81 2.37 -18.07 -12.45
CA SER A 81 3.70 -18.55 -12.81
C SER A 81 4.67 -17.38 -12.76
N PRO A 82 5.67 -17.35 -11.85
CA PRO A 82 6.58 -16.22 -11.73
C PRO A 82 7.48 -16.03 -12.96
N SER A 83 7.60 -17.03 -13.84
CA SER A 83 8.39 -16.96 -15.08
C SER A 83 7.61 -16.42 -16.28
N ASP A 84 6.33 -16.08 -16.13
CA ASP A 84 5.52 -15.55 -17.23
C ASP A 84 5.91 -14.09 -17.54
N VAL A 85 6.25 -13.84 -18.81
CA VAL A 85 6.60 -12.49 -19.33
C VAL A 85 5.42 -11.53 -19.32
N ASN A 86 4.21 -12.04 -19.21
CA ASN A 86 2.97 -11.25 -19.16
C ASN A 86 2.62 -10.79 -17.74
N ASN A 87 3.42 -11.16 -16.74
CA ASN A 87 3.23 -10.71 -15.36
C ASN A 87 3.48 -9.21 -15.26
N VAL A 88 2.54 -8.50 -14.64
CA VAL A 88 2.67 -7.07 -14.35
C VAL A 88 2.79 -6.89 -12.85
N ALA A 89 4.02 -6.68 -12.38
CA ALA A 89 4.31 -6.44 -10.98
C ALA A 89 4.20 -4.95 -10.63
N THR A 90 3.35 -4.63 -9.65
CA THR A 90 3.24 -3.33 -9.01
C THR A 90 3.90 -3.41 -7.64
N LYS A 91 5.00 -2.66 -7.45
CA LYS A 91 5.74 -2.64 -6.17
C LYS A 91 5.02 -1.74 -5.19
N LEU A 92 4.80 -2.23 -3.97
CA LEU A 92 4.33 -1.41 -2.87
C LEU A 92 5.45 -0.47 -2.37
N SER A 93 5.03 0.59 -1.68
CA SER A 93 5.92 1.48 -0.94
C SER A 93 6.75 0.69 0.10
N PRO A 94 8.06 0.96 0.25
CA PRO A 94 8.93 0.20 1.17
C PRO A 94 8.60 0.41 2.66
N PHE A 95 7.70 1.35 2.97
CA PHE A 95 7.26 1.64 4.33
C PHE A 95 6.04 0.79 4.73
N ILE A 96 5.49 -0.03 3.83
CA ILE A 96 4.29 -0.83 4.05
C ILE A 96 4.49 -2.24 3.53
N GLU A 97 4.03 -3.21 4.30
CA GLU A 97 4.06 -4.62 3.96
C GLU A 97 2.67 -5.25 4.08
N ILE A 98 2.38 -6.22 3.21
CA ILE A 98 1.21 -7.07 3.31
C ILE A 98 1.53 -8.18 4.32
N SER A 99 0.99 -8.05 5.54
CA SER A 99 1.33 -8.90 6.70
C SER A 99 0.58 -10.23 6.74
N SER A 100 -0.57 -10.35 6.07
CA SER A 100 -1.34 -11.59 6.02
C SER A 100 -2.14 -11.75 4.73
N THR A 101 -1.71 -12.65 3.86
CA THR A 101 -2.45 -13.07 2.66
C THR A 101 -3.32 -14.30 2.96
N SER A 102 -4.29 -14.15 3.85
CA SER A 102 -5.32 -15.19 4.09
C SER A 102 -6.58 -14.87 3.31
N LEU A 103 -6.51 -14.98 1.98
CA LEU A 103 -7.70 -14.86 1.13
C LEU A 103 -8.62 -16.06 1.37
N ASN A 104 -9.92 -15.90 1.10
CA ASN A 104 -10.92 -16.94 1.31
C ASN A 104 -10.55 -18.19 0.46
N GLY A 105 -9.96 -19.21 1.09
CA GLY A 105 -9.34 -20.36 0.41
C GLY A 105 -7.87 -20.64 0.78
N GLY A 106 -7.22 -19.79 1.58
CA GLY A 106 -5.88 -20.02 2.12
C GLY A 106 -4.73 -19.77 1.12
N GLY A 107 -5.02 -19.16 -0.03
CA GLY A 107 -4.04 -18.83 -1.07
C GLY A 107 -3.63 -17.35 -1.06
N ALA A 108 -2.51 -17.07 -1.70
CA ALA A 108 -2.03 -15.72 -2.01
C ALA A 108 -2.57 -15.20 -3.36
N ASP A 109 -3.45 -15.97 -4.01
CA ASP A 109 -3.96 -15.68 -5.35
C ASP A 109 -5.45 -15.37 -5.33
N MET A 110 -5.84 -14.35 -6.10
CA MET A 110 -7.24 -14.04 -6.41
C MET A 110 -7.43 -14.07 -7.92
N VAL A 111 -8.20 -15.05 -8.42
CA VAL A 111 -8.44 -15.24 -9.87
C VAL A 111 -9.86 -14.81 -10.21
N PHE A 112 -10.02 -14.01 -11.26
CA PHE A 112 -11.33 -13.56 -11.74
C PHE A 112 -11.87 -14.44 -12.86
N GLN A 113 -13.16 -14.75 -12.80
CA GLN A 113 -13.84 -15.46 -13.88
C GLN A 113 -13.96 -14.57 -15.14
N LYS A 114 -13.74 -15.19 -16.30
CA LYS A 114 -13.98 -14.56 -17.62
C LYS A 114 -15.41 -14.05 -17.74
N PHE A 115 -15.57 -12.91 -18.42
CA PHE A 115 -16.86 -12.29 -18.79
C PHE A 115 -17.79 -11.87 -17.63
N THR A 116 -17.56 -12.35 -16.41
CA THR A 116 -18.35 -12.00 -15.23
C THR A 116 -17.56 -11.20 -14.21
N GLY A 117 -16.22 -11.30 -14.20
CA GLY A 117 -15.34 -10.60 -13.27
C GLY A 117 -15.72 -10.86 -11.81
N LYS A 118 -16.29 -12.04 -11.54
CA LYS A 118 -16.61 -12.57 -10.21
C LYS A 118 -15.46 -13.41 -9.69
#